data_AF-A0A439KSZ0-F1
#
_entry.id   AF-A0A439KSZ0-F1
#
_cell.length_a   1.000
_cell.length_b   1.000
_cell.length_c   1.000
_cell.angle_alpha   90.00
_cell.angle_beta   90.00
_cell.angle_gamma   90.00
#
_symmetry.space_group_name_H-M   'P 1'
#
loop_
_entity.id
_entity.type
_entity.pdbx_description
1 polymer ?
#
loop_
_entity_poly.entity_id
_entity_poly.type
_entity_poly.pdbx_seq_one_letter_code
_entity_poly.pdbx_strand_id
1 'polypeptide(L)' 'DCLVFEDAPAGISAAEAAGAAVVVISATHQHPLQTPHAAIAGYDAIGIAVDDRGWIAIEPERAAEVC' A
#
# COMPACT_ATOMS: atom_id res chain seq x y z
N ASP A 1 -6.50 13.12 3.50
CA ASP A 1 -5.50 12.30 2.81
C ASP A 1 -5.75 10.84 3.10
N CYS A 2 -5.97 10.06 2.04
CA CYS A 2 -6.20 8.62 2.13
C CYS A 2 -5.18 7.91 1.24
N LEU A 3 -4.74 6.74 1.70
CA LEU A 3 -3.91 5.81 0.95
C LEU A 3 -4.75 4.57 0.61
N VAL A 4 -4.76 4.16 -0.65
CA VAL A 4 -5.45 2.95 -1.12
C VAL A 4 -4.41 1.94 -1.60
N PHE A 5 -4.53 0.72 -1.10
CA PHE A 5 -3.83 -0.44 -1.65
C PHE A 5 -4.78 -1.14 -2.62
N GLU A 6 -4.38 -1.29 -3.87
CA GLU A 6 -5.22 -1.96 -4.87
C GLU A 6 -4.39 -2.82 -5.83
N ASP A 7 -4.99 -3.90 -6.29
CA ASP A 7 -4.40 -4.89 -7.17
C ASP A 7 -5.14 -4.98 -8.51
N ALA A 8 -6.29 -4.31 -8.68
CA ALA A 8 -7.02 -4.31 -9.93
C ALA A 8 -7.01 -2.92 -10.62
N PRO A 9 -6.92 -2.84 -11.96
CA PRO A 9 -7.01 -1.58 -12.69
C PRO A 9 -8.27 -0.76 -12.38
N ALA A 10 -9.39 -1.43 -12.10
CA ALA A 10 -10.65 -0.78 -11.79
C ALA A 10 -10.59 0.00 -10.47
N GLY A 11 -10.06 -0.61 -9.39
CA GLY A 11 -9.96 0.10 -8.12
C GLY A 11 -8.79 1.08 -8.07
N ILE A 12 -7.70 0.85 -8.82
CA ILE A 12 -6.67 1.89 -9.04
C ILE A 12 -7.31 3.14 -9.64
N SER A 13 -8.10 2.98 -10.72
CA SER A 13 -8.80 4.09 -11.37
C SER A 13 -9.79 4.78 -10.42
N ALA A 14 -10.46 4.00 -9.56
CA ALA A 14 -11.38 4.55 -8.57
C ALA A 14 -10.64 5.35 -7.48
N ALA A 15 -9.49 4.89 -7.01
CA ALA A 15 -8.67 5.57 -6.03
C ALA A 15 -8.09 6.89 -6.58
N GLU A 16 -7.62 6.87 -7.83
CA GLU A 16 -7.19 8.07 -8.56
C GLU A 16 -8.34 9.08 -8.69
N ALA A 17 -9.53 8.63 -9.09
CA ALA A 17 -10.70 9.48 -9.19
C ALA A 17 -11.14 10.07 -7.84
N ALA A 18 -10.89 9.35 -6.74
CA ALA A 18 -11.12 9.81 -5.38
C ALA A 18 -10.03 10.78 -4.86
N GLY A 19 -8.95 10.99 -5.61
CA GLY A 19 -7.82 11.83 -5.19
C GLY A 19 -6.98 11.20 -4.07
N ALA A 20 -7.04 9.88 -3.90
CA ALA A 20 -6.24 9.16 -2.93
C ALA A 20 -4.83 8.85 -3.47
N ALA A 21 -3.86 8.71 -2.58
CA ALA A 21 -2.59 8.09 -2.93
C ALA A 21 -2.82 6.58 -3.17
N VAL A 22 -2.08 5.99 -4.12
CA VAL A 22 -2.24 4.59 -4.51
C VAL A 22 -0.93 3.82 -4.34
N VAL A 23 -1.03 2.63 -3.75
CA VAL A 23 0.02 1.60 -3.75
C VAL A 23 -0.54 0.36 -4.41
N VAL A 24 0.18 -0.18 -5.39
CA VAL A 24 -0.24 -1.35 -6.15
C VAL A 24 0.25 -2.64 -5.50
N ILE A 25 -0.63 -3.63 -5.34
CA ILE A 25 -0.25 -4.97 -4.88
C ILE A 25 0.04 -5.84 -6.10
N SER A 26 1.29 -6.30 -6.22
CA SER A 26 1.77 -7.01 -7.41
C SER A 26 1.64 -8.53 -7.32
N ALA A 27 1.50 -9.13 -6.14
CA ALA A 27 1.43 -10.60 -5.99
C ALA A 27 0.25 -11.27 -6.71
N THR A 28 -0.82 -10.54 -7.01
CA THR A 28 -2.01 -11.10 -7.65
C THR A 28 -1.91 -11.15 -9.18
N HIS A 29 -0.86 -10.55 -9.76
CA HIS A 29 -0.70 -10.49 -11.21
C HIS A 29 0.24 -11.58 -11.74
N GLN A 30 -0.23 -12.32 -12.76
CA GLN A 30 0.62 -13.27 -13.51
C GLN A 30 1.68 -12.56 -14.37
N HIS A 31 1.48 -11.29 -14.70
CA HIS A 31 2.41 -10.46 -15.46
C HIS A 31 2.55 -9.09 -14.77
N PRO A 32 3.75 -8.48 -14.72
CA PRO A 32 3.94 -7.19 -14.05
C PRO A 32 3.00 -6.11 -14.61
N LEU A 33 2.14 -5.55 -13.75
CA LEU A 33 1.36 -4.37 -14.09
C LEU A 33 2.31 -3.18 -14.26
N GLN A 34 2.35 -2.59 -15.45
CA GLN A 34 3.09 -1.36 -15.67
C GLN A 34 2.27 -0.20 -15.08
N THR A 35 2.76 0.40 -14.01
CA THR A 35 2.07 1.46 -13.27
C THR A 35 3.07 2.53 -12.82
N PRO A 36 2.69 3.82 -12.81
CA PRO A 36 3.52 4.87 -12.21
C PRO A 36 3.48 4.86 -10.67
N HIS A 37 2.54 4.11 -10.07
CA HIS A 37 2.37 4.02 -8.63
C HIS A 37 3.42 3.12 -7.97
N ALA A 38 3.72 3.39 -6.70
CA ALA A 38 4.56 2.50 -5.91
C ALA A 38 3.91 1.11 -5.83
N ALA A 39 4.72 0.05 -5.91
CA ALA A 39 4.22 -1.32 -5.88
C ALA A 39 4.89 -2.14 -4.78
N ILE A 40 4.09 -2.99 -4.14
CA ILE A 40 4.52 -3.94 -3.11
C ILE A 40 4.17 -5.36 -3.55
N ALA A 41 4.95 -6.35 -3.12
CA ALA A 41 4.62 -7.74 -3.40
C ALA A 41 3.38 -8.16 -2.58
N GLY A 42 3.34 -7.79 -1.31
CA GLY A 42 2.26 -8.08 -0.38
C GLY A 42 2.52 -7.32 0.92
N TYR A 43 1.74 -7.62 1.96
CA TYR A 43 1.80 -6.86 3.21
C TYR A 43 2.86 -7.35 4.19
N ASP A 44 3.51 -8.49 3.96
CA ASP A 44 4.44 -9.13 4.91
C ASP A 44 5.64 -8.25 5.31
N ALA A 45 6.03 -7.30 4.45
CA ALA A 45 7.14 -6.40 4.68
C ALA A 45 6.70 -5.01 5.21
N ILE A 46 5.42 -4.83 5.53
CA ILE A 46 4.82 -3.55 5.89
C ILE A 46 4.30 -3.59 7.32
N GLY A 47 4.86 -2.69 8.13
CA GLY A 47 4.34 -2.33 9.44
C GLY A 47 3.48 -1.08 9.40
N ILE A 48 2.67 -0.90 10.44
CA ILE A 48 1.85 0.28 10.65
C ILE A 48 2.21 0.93 11.98
N ALA A 49 2.37 2.24 11.97
CA ALA A 49 2.44 3.07 13.17
C ALA A 49 1.32 4.12 13.16
N VAL A 50 1.00 4.64 14.34
CA VAL A 50 0.14 5.83 14.48
C VAL A 50 1.00 6.95 15.02
N ASP A 51 1.08 8.06 14.30
CA ASP A 51 1.87 9.22 14.73
C ASP A 51 1.18 10.00 15.86
N ASP A 52 1.87 11.00 16.40
CA ASP A 52 1.38 11.86 17.49
C ASP A 52 0.15 12.71 17.11
N ARG A 53 -0.14 12.82 15.82
CA ARG A 53 -1.29 13.52 15.25
C ARG A 53 -2.44 12.56 14.92
N GLY A 54 -2.27 11.26 15.15
CA GLY A 54 -3.26 10.23 14.89
C GLY A 54 -3.31 9.74 13.44
N TRP A 55 -2.29 10.05 12.62
CA TRP A 55 -2.18 9.54 11.26
C TRP A 55 -1.61 8.14 11.22
N ILE A 56 -2.09 7.35 10.26
CA ILE A 56 -1.50 6.06 9.91
C ILE A 56 -0.22 6.32 9.11
N ALA A 57 0.91 5.85 9.63
CA ALA A 57 2.19 5.81 8.94
C ALA A 57 2.49 4.38 8.48
N ILE A 58 2.94 4.25 7.23
CA ILE A 58 3.41 3.00 6.65
C ILE A 58 4.92 2.93 6.84
N GLU A 59 5.39 1.89 7.51
CA GLU A 59 6.80 1.68 7.86
C GLU A 59 7.25 0.29 7.44
N PRO A 60 8.56 0.02 7.33
CA PRO A 60 9.04 -1.34 7.20
C PRO A 60 8.58 -2.19 8.38
N GLU A 61 8.16 -3.43 8.13
CA GLU A 61 7.81 -4.34 9.22
C GLU A 61 9.03 -4.49 10.15
N ARG A 62 8.85 -4.13 11.42
CA ARG A 62 9.85 -4.39 12.45
C ARG A 62 9.59 -5.81 12.93
N ALA A 63 10.57 -6.70 12.74
CA ALA A 63 10.54 -8.01 13.40
C ALA A 63 10.18 -7.78 14.87
N ALA A 64 9.12 -8.42 15.35
CA ALA A 64 8.72 -8.34 16.75
C ALA A 64 9.96 -8.62 17.60
N GLU A 65 10.41 -7.65 18.39
CA GLU A 65 11.41 -7.91 19.42
C GLU A 65 10.76 -8.90 20.38
N VAL A 66 11.13 -10.17 20.23
CA VAL A 66 10.70 -11.24 21.11
C VAL A 66 11.22 -10.90 22.50
N CYS A 67 10.30 -10.57 23.39
CA CYS A 67 10.56 -10.43 24.82
C CYS A 67 11.05 -11.77 25.40
#